data_AF-A0A1H7YTA4-F1
#
_entry.id   AF-A0A1H7YTA4-F1
#
_cell.length_a   1.000
_cell.length_b   1.000
_cell.length_c   1.000
_cell.angle_alpha   90.00
_cell.angle_beta   90.00
_cell.angle_gamma   90.00
#
_symmetry.space_group_name_H-M   'P 1'
#
loop_
_entity.id
_entity.type
_entity.pdbx_description
1 polymer ?
#
loop_
_entity_poly.entity_id
_entity_poly.type
_entity_poly.pdbx_seq_one_letter_code
_entity_poly.pdbx_strand_id
1 'polypeptide(L)'
;MTVPWSGGGLPPAAAERMAEVRQSGTWTSALSTGEFASVRSVGFEPVGQVMGSAVFQIARSGRYWGYHDCLYGGAGYSFGGYGDAPIALSGSGAPSRALVGVFDQARRTALGRMTQECQALGGDGVVAAQLTMQAFPSAPQCLEFKVIGTAVRAQGDVRPRQPFTCHLDGQGFAKLISAGWVPAELLVGMSIGVRHNDYRTQSQLYSWQNNEVTGWSNLIHAIRADARQQLRKQASRLGGDGVIMAAGDLRVWEESCIRASNNNSEQRDHVAEATMIGTSIARFRTKAAAPRTLSVMPLGKRGDRLRQRLNAIASSPYGDRDEYRRLLTELQDLGDQG
;
A
#
# COMPACT_ATOMS: atom_id res chain seq x y z
N MET A 1 9.24 -28.23 21.04
CA MET A 1 8.63 -27.45 22.15
C MET A 1 8.65 -25.99 21.73
N THR A 2 7.50 -25.33 21.64
CA THR A 2 7.42 -23.92 21.27
C THR A 2 7.92 -23.06 22.42
N VAL A 3 9.01 -22.32 22.21
CA VAL A 3 9.52 -21.37 23.20
C VAL A 3 8.45 -20.28 23.42
N PRO A 4 8.03 -20.00 24.66
CA PRO A 4 7.09 -18.92 24.94
C PRO A 4 7.70 -17.59 24.47
N TRP A 5 6.99 -16.88 23.60
CA TRP A 5 7.45 -15.60 23.07
C TRP A 5 6.77 -14.43 23.78
N SER A 6 7.56 -13.50 24.32
CA SER A 6 7.09 -12.36 25.11
C SER A 6 6.43 -11.24 24.28
N GLY A 7 6.35 -11.41 22.96
CA GLY A 7 5.84 -10.38 22.04
C GLY A 7 6.88 -9.33 21.62
N GLY A 8 8.09 -9.37 22.20
CA GLY A 8 9.21 -8.48 21.86
C GLY A 8 10.16 -9.10 20.82
N GLY A 9 10.58 -8.30 19.84
CA GLY A 9 11.51 -8.72 18.78
C GLY A 9 10.86 -9.67 17.75
N LEU A 10 11.69 -10.45 17.06
CA LEU A 10 11.19 -11.42 16.09
C LEU A 10 10.50 -12.60 16.77
N PRO A 11 9.36 -13.09 16.24
CA PRO A 11 8.81 -14.38 16.63
C PRO A 11 9.84 -15.51 16.45
N PRO A 12 9.86 -16.55 17.29
CA PRO A 12 10.86 -17.63 17.22
C PRO A 12 10.99 -18.27 15.84
N ALA A 13 9.86 -18.61 15.19
CA ALA A 13 9.87 -19.18 13.85
C ALA A 13 10.45 -18.23 12.78
N ALA A 14 10.25 -16.92 12.94
CA ALA A 14 10.89 -15.93 12.07
C ALA A 14 12.39 -15.88 12.33
N ALA A 15 12.82 -15.87 13.59
CA ALA A 15 14.24 -15.86 13.97
C ALA A 15 15.00 -17.10 13.46
N GLU A 16 14.39 -18.29 13.54
CA GLU A 16 14.94 -19.54 12.99
C GLU A 16 15.12 -19.44 11.47
N ARG A 17 14.10 -18.97 10.73
CA ARG A 17 14.22 -18.75 9.29
C ARG A 17 15.30 -17.73 8.95
N MET A 18 15.45 -16.65 9.72
CA MET A 18 16.52 -15.68 9.51
C MET A 18 17.91 -16.28 9.71
N ALA A 19 18.06 -17.18 10.69
CA ALA A 19 19.31 -17.88 10.93
C ALA A 19 19.65 -18.82 9.76
N GLU A 20 18.67 -19.53 9.23
CA GLU A 20 18.83 -20.41 8.06
C GLU A 20 19.22 -19.63 6.79
N VAL A 21 18.57 -18.50 6.52
CA VAL A 21 18.91 -17.61 5.39
C VAL A 21 20.36 -17.11 5.51
N ARG A 22 20.80 -16.75 6.72
CA ARG A 22 22.19 -16.31 6.96
C ARG A 22 23.21 -17.44 6.78
N GLN A 23 22.87 -18.66 7.16
CA GLN A 23 23.76 -19.83 7.05
C GLN A 23 23.86 -20.35 5.62
N SER A 24 22.74 -20.47 4.91
CA SER A 24 22.67 -21.03 3.56
C SER A 24 22.99 -20.02 2.46
N GLY A 25 22.75 -18.72 2.72
CA GLY A 25 22.77 -17.67 1.70
C GLY A 25 21.58 -17.71 0.72
N THR A 26 20.64 -18.64 0.90
CA THR A 26 19.46 -18.80 0.04
C THR A 26 18.23 -18.16 0.66
N TRP A 27 17.34 -17.63 -0.17
CA TRP A 27 16.13 -16.95 0.27
C TRP A 27 15.00 -17.11 -0.76
N THR A 28 13.75 -16.98 -0.33
CA THR A 28 12.53 -17.09 -1.17
C THR A 28 11.91 -15.72 -1.43
N SER A 29 11.19 -15.55 -2.53
CA SER A 29 10.51 -14.29 -2.90
C SER A 29 9.01 -14.50 -3.01
N ALA A 30 8.22 -13.46 -2.73
CA ALA A 30 6.82 -13.41 -3.16
C ALA A 30 6.65 -12.83 -4.58
N LEU A 31 7.73 -12.32 -5.20
CA LEU A 31 7.70 -11.71 -6.53
C LEU A 31 7.74 -12.74 -7.66
N SER A 32 7.04 -12.45 -8.75
CA SER A 32 7.24 -13.15 -10.03
C SER A 32 8.61 -12.81 -10.64
N THR A 33 9.03 -13.58 -11.67
CA THR A 33 10.31 -13.34 -12.36
C THR A 33 10.41 -11.94 -12.98
N GLY A 34 9.31 -11.49 -13.60
CA GLY A 34 9.23 -10.15 -14.20
C GLY A 34 9.27 -9.03 -13.16
N GLU A 35 8.60 -9.23 -12.02
CA GLU A 35 8.64 -8.30 -10.89
C GLU A 35 10.03 -8.23 -10.26
N PHE A 36 10.68 -9.39 -10.05
CA PHE A 36 12.04 -9.47 -9.53
C PHE A 36 13.02 -8.67 -10.41
N ALA A 37 12.97 -8.85 -11.73
CA ALA A 37 13.79 -8.08 -12.66
C ALA A 37 13.47 -6.57 -12.63
N SER A 38 12.19 -6.22 -12.50
CA SER A 38 11.75 -4.81 -12.48
C SER A 38 12.26 -4.06 -11.26
N VAL A 39 12.21 -4.68 -10.07
CA VAL A 39 12.76 -4.09 -8.83
C VAL A 39 14.26 -3.80 -8.98
N ARG A 40 15.00 -4.74 -9.58
CA ARG A 40 16.45 -4.58 -9.84
C ARG A 40 16.75 -3.47 -10.84
N SER A 41 15.91 -3.28 -11.85
CA SER A 41 16.09 -2.22 -12.85
C SER A 41 16.07 -0.80 -12.27
N VAL A 42 15.46 -0.61 -11.09
CA VAL A 42 15.38 0.69 -10.41
C VAL A 42 16.32 0.80 -9.20
N GLY A 43 17.34 -0.06 -9.11
CA GLY A 43 18.39 0.04 -8.10
C GLY A 43 18.04 -0.56 -6.74
N PHE A 44 17.12 -1.53 -6.70
CA PHE A 44 16.77 -2.28 -5.49
C PHE A 44 17.06 -3.77 -5.68
N GLU A 45 17.62 -4.41 -4.66
CA GLU A 45 17.88 -5.86 -4.65
C GLU A 45 16.88 -6.55 -3.72
N PRO A 46 16.09 -7.52 -4.18
CA PRO A 46 15.28 -8.35 -3.29
C PRO A 46 16.18 -9.19 -2.37
N VAL A 47 15.85 -9.27 -1.08
CA VAL A 47 16.68 -9.92 -0.05
C VAL A 47 15.97 -11.05 0.71
N GLY A 48 14.67 -11.24 0.49
CA GLY A 48 13.91 -12.31 1.13
C GLY A 48 12.43 -12.02 1.27
N GLN A 49 11.63 -13.07 1.34
CA GLN A 49 10.22 -13.00 1.72
C GLN A 49 10.13 -12.69 3.21
N VAL A 50 9.23 -11.79 3.56
CA VAL A 50 8.95 -11.41 4.95
C VAL A 50 7.49 -11.61 5.28
N MET A 51 7.23 -11.93 6.54
CA MET A 51 5.87 -12.13 7.04
C MET A 51 5.68 -11.45 8.39
N GLY A 52 4.51 -10.88 8.57
CA GLY A 52 4.04 -10.44 9.88
C GLY A 52 2.66 -11.00 10.13
N SER A 53 2.43 -11.60 11.30
CA SER A 53 1.10 -12.00 11.70
C SER A 53 0.79 -11.55 13.12
N ALA A 54 -0.48 -11.29 13.39
CA ALA A 54 -1.00 -11.06 14.72
C ALA A 54 -2.41 -11.63 14.82
N VAL A 55 -2.67 -12.42 15.87
CA VAL A 55 -3.98 -13.00 16.14
C VAL A 55 -4.59 -12.27 17.32
N PHE A 56 -5.79 -11.74 17.13
CA PHE A 56 -6.53 -11.03 18.16
C PHE A 56 -7.83 -11.75 18.45
N GLN A 57 -8.06 -12.07 19.73
CA GLN A 57 -9.38 -12.47 20.19
C GLN A 57 -10.22 -11.21 20.42
N ILE A 58 -11.30 -11.09 19.66
CA ILE A 58 -12.29 -10.04 19.82
C ILE A 58 -13.33 -10.58 20.78
N ALA A 59 -13.17 -10.26 22.05
CA ALA A 59 -14.10 -10.68 23.08
C ALA A 59 -15.51 -10.15 22.78
N ARG A 60 -16.51 -11.03 22.92
CA ARG A 60 -17.94 -10.71 22.85
C ARG A 60 -18.56 -10.41 24.23
N SER A 61 -17.77 -10.21 25.28
CA SER A 61 -18.26 -10.10 26.66
C SER A 61 -18.12 -8.68 27.24
N GLY A 62 -19.18 -8.25 27.94
CA GLY A 62 -19.22 -7.01 28.73
C GLY A 62 -20.45 -6.14 28.41
N ARG A 63 -20.62 -5.05 29.19
CA ARG A 63 -21.67 -4.03 29.03
C ARG A 63 -21.62 -3.28 27.67
N TYR A 64 -20.63 -3.58 26.82
CA TYR A 64 -20.32 -2.86 25.58
C TYR A 64 -19.98 -3.78 24.39
N TRP A 65 -20.80 -4.81 24.12
CA TRP A 65 -20.90 -5.32 22.75
C TRP A 65 -22.07 -4.65 22.00
N GLY A 66 -22.05 -3.31 22.02
CA GLY A 66 -23.00 -2.41 21.37
C GLY A 66 -22.35 -1.55 20.29
N TYR A 67 -21.35 -2.11 19.59
CA TYR A 67 -20.63 -1.40 18.53
C TYR A 67 -21.57 -0.94 17.41
N HIS A 68 -22.69 -1.65 17.24
CA HIS A 68 -23.74 -1.36 16.28
C HIS A 68 -24.88 -0.50 16.87
N ASP A 69 -24.65 0.25 17.95
CA ASP A 69 -25.61 1.23 18.44
C ASP A 69 -25.79 2.37 17.41
N CYS A 70 -27.03 2.54 16.92
CA CYS A 70 -27.40 3.54 15.92
C CYS A 70 -27.46 4.98 16.45
N LEU A 71 -27.38 5.19 17.77
CA LEU A 71 -27.48 6.49 18.44
C LEU A 71 -28.78 7.27 18.17
N TYR A 72 -29.79 6.64 17.60
CA TYR A 72 -31.06 7.30 17.29
C TYR A 72 -31.97 7.36 18.53
N GLY A 73 -32.32 8.57 18.96
CA GLY A 73 -33.19 8.79 20.11
C GLY A 73 -34.64 8.35 19.91
N GLY A 74 -35.10 8.26 18.66
CA GLY A 74 -36.44 7.78 18.31
C GLY A 74 -36.56 6.26 18.14
N ALA A 75 -35.49 5.51 18.37
CA ALA A 75 -35.50 4.05 18.23
C ALA A 75 -36.47 3.41 19.24
N GLY A 76 -37.28 2.47 18.78
CA GLY A 76 -38.30 1.78 19.56
C GLY A 76 -39.65 2.51 19.65
N TYR A 77 -39.78 3.69 19.04
CA TYR A 77 -41.07 4.37 18.89
C TYR A 77 -41.63 4.14 17.48
N SER A 78 -42.93 3.90 17.38
CA SER A 78 -43.61 3.56 16.11
C SER A 78 -44.12 4.76 15.32
N PHE A 79 -44.01 5.99 15.84
CA PHE A 79 -44.64 7.18 15.28
C PHE A 79 -43.64 8.17 14.67
N GLY A 80 -44.03 8.80 13.55
CA GLY A 80 -43.27 9.88 12.92
C GLY A 80 -43.28 11.14 13.80
N GLY A 81 -42.09 11.58 14.22
CA GLY A 81 -41.93 12.75 15.11
C GLY A 81 -40.49 12.97 15.60
N TYR A 82 -39.62 11.97 15.45
CA TYR A 82 -38.23 12.00 15.91
C TYR A 82 -37.19 12.37 14.82
N GLY A 83 -37.64 12.74 13.62
CA GLY A 83 -36.78 13.12 12.50
C GLY A 83 -36.15 11.93 11.77
N ASP A 84 -35.15 12.22 10.93
CA ASP A 84 -34.37 11.20 10.23
C ASP A 84 -33.29 10.62 11.17
N ALA A 85 -33.06 9.31 11.09
CA ALA A 85 -32.03 8.66 11.89
C ALA A 85 -30.62 9.11 11.48
N PRO A 86 -29.75 9.44 12.45
CA PRO A 86 -28.37 9.80 12.16
C PRO A 86 -27.58 8.58 11.65
N ILE A 87 -26.42 8.85 11.06
CA ILE A 87 -25.44 7.82 10.73
C ILE A 87 -24.35 7.84 11.79
N ALA A 88 -24.32 6.81 12.64
CA ALA A 88 -23.32 6.65 13.68
C ALA A 88 -22.03 6.08 13.07
N LEU A 89 -21.03 6.94 12.84
CA LEU A 89 -19.75 6.58 12.23
C LEU A 89 -18.63 6.40 13.27
N SER A 90 -17.83 5.35 13.13
CA SER A 90 -16.67 5.10 13.99
C SER A 90 -15.68 6.27 14.03
N GLY A 91 -15.42 6.91 12.88
CA GLY A 91 -14.48 8.03 12.79
C GLY A 91 -14.94 9.27 13.56
N SER A 92 -16.25 9.44 13.70
CA SER A 92 -16.92 10.53 14.45
C SER A 92 -17.16 10.20 15.92
N GLY A 93 -16.68 9.06 16.42
CA GLY A 93 -16.78 8.69 17.83
C GLY A 93 -17.95 7.78 18.18
N ALA A 94 -18.64 7.19 17.20
CA ALA A 94 -19.65 6.17 17.48
C ALA A 94 -19.05 4.98 18.26
N PRO A 95 -19.88 4.19 18.95
CA PRO A 95 -19.42 3.03 19.74
C PRO A 95 -18.55 2.04 18.94
N SER A 96 -18.78 1.91 17.64
CA SER A 96 -17.95 1.12 16.72
C SER A 96 -16.47 1.52 16.69
N ARG A 97 -16.10 2.74 17.12
CA ARG A 97 -14.71 3.22 17.20
C ARG A 97 -13.79 2.28 17.98
N ALA A 98 -14.28 1.68 19.06
CA ALA A 98 -13.48 0.77 19.89
C ALA A 98 -13.04 -0.46 19.08
N LEU A 99 -13.97 -1.06 18.33
CA LEU A 99 -13.67 -2.20 17.46
C LEU A 99 -12.70 -1.81 16.33
N VAL A 100 -12.93 -0.66 15.69
CA VAL A 100 -12.00 -0.14 14.67
C VAL A 100 -10.59 0.07 15.24
N GLY A 101 -10.48 0.53 16.49
CA GLY A 101 -9.20 0.66 17.19
C GLY A 101 -8.48 -0.67 17.40
N VAL A 102 -9.20 -1.74 17.70
CA VAL A 102 -8.62 -3.10 17.82
C VAL A 102 -8.04 -3.55 16.48
N PHE A 103 -8.74 -3.32 15.37
CA PHE A 103 -8.22 -3.70 14.05
C PHE A 103 -7.01 -2.86 13.62
N ASP A 104 -7.00 -1.55 13.91
CA ASP A 104 -5.83 -0.71 13.68
C ASP A 104 -4.62 -1.22 14.49
N GLN A 105 -4.82 -1.56 15.76
CA GLN A 105 -3.76 -2.10 16.62
C GLN A 105 -3.24 -3.44 16.12
N ALA A 106 -4.13 -4.35 15.72
CA ALA A 106 -3.76 -5.67 15.23
C ALA A 106 -2.95 -5.59 13.94
N ARG A 107 -3.41 -4.76 13.00
CA ARG A 107 -2.68 -4.46 11.77
C ARG A 107 -1.30 -3.89 12.03
N ARG A 108 -1.18 -2.84 12.87
CA ARG A 108 0.11 -2.22 13.18
C ARG A 108 1.08 -3.20 13.83
N THR A 109 0.56 -4.11 14.65
CA THR A 109 1.35 -5.19 15.25
C THR A 109 1.88 -6.15 14.18
N ALA A 110 1.03 -6.58 13.24
CA ALA A 110 1.46 -7.44 12.13
C ALA A 110 2.49 -6.74 11.22
N LEU A 111 2.22 -5.50 10.80
CA LEU A 111 3.17 -4.71 9.99
C LEU A 111 4.48 -4.47 10.73
N GLY A 112 4.43 -4.15 12.03
CA GLY A 112 5.61 -3.97 12.87
C GLY A 112 6.50 -5.21 12.87
N ARG A 113 5.92 -6.40 13.03
CA ARG A 113 6.65 -7.68 12.96
C ARG A 113 7.28 -7.91 11.58
N MET A 114 6.55 -7.65 10.50
CA MET A 114 7.07 -7.75 9.14
C MET A 114 8.23 -6.78 8.90
N THR A 115 8.14 -5.54 9.37
CA THR A 115 9.22 -4.54 9.21
C THR A 115 10.46 -4.89 10.01
N GLN A 116 10.30 -5.44 11.22
CA GLN A 116 11.44 -5.95 12.00
C GLN A 116 12.15 -7.09 11.27
N GLU A 117 11.39 -7.97 10.62
CA GLU A 117 11.95 -9.05 9.83
C GLU A 117 12.69 -8.52 8.59
N CYS A 118 12.10 -7.55 7.89
CA CYS A 118 12.76 -6.84 6.79
C CYS A 118 14.10 -6.25 7.22
N GLN A 119 14.16 -5.58 8.38
CA GLN A 119 15.41 -5.03 8.92
C GLN A 119 16.43 -6.13 9.23
N ALA A 120 15.99 -7.27 9.78
CA ALA A 120 16.87 -8.39 10.11
C ALA A 120 17.53 -9.04 8.87
N LEU A 121 16.88 -8.93 7.69
CA LEU A 121 17.42 -9.29 6.37
C LEU A 121 18.29 -8.17 5.74
N GLY A 122 18.40 -7.01 6.39
CA GLY A 122 19.06 -5.83 5.85
C GLY A 122 18.27 -5.14 4.74
N GLY A 123 16.97 -5.40 4.64
CA GLY A 123 16.06 -4.74 3.71
C GLY A 123 15.68 -3.33 4.17
N ASP A 124 15.51 -2.45 3.20
CA ASP A 124 15.15 -1.04 3.36
C ASP A 124 13.65 -0.80 3.10
N GLY A 125 12.91 -1.83 2.72
CA GLY A 125 11.46 -1.78 2.56
C GLY A 125 10.87 -3.09 2.07
N VAL A 126 9.54 -3.18 2.04
CA VAL A 126 8.79 -4.35 1.61
C VAL A 126 7.89 -3.97 0.43
N VAL A 127 7.98 -4.75 -0.64
CA VAL A 127 7.13 -4.65 -1.84
C VAL A 127 6.21 -5.86 -1.96
N ALA A 128 5.18 -5.75 -2.79
CA ALA A 128 4.14 -6.77 -2.98
C ALA A 128 3.51 -7.21 -1.65
N ALA A 129 3.37 -6.28 -0.69
CA ALA A 129 2.82 -6.57 0.61
C ALA A 129 1.31 -6.82 0.51
N GLN A 130 0.90 -8.06 0.78
CA GLN A 130 -0.49 -8.48 0.78
C GLN A 130 -0.99 -8.64 2.22
N LEU A 131 -1.95 -7.82 2.62
CA LEU A 131 -2.59 -7.91 3.93
C LEU A 131 -3.90 -8.69 3.82
N THR A 132 -4.05 -9.71 4.65
CA THR A 132 -5.29 -10.48 4.82
C THR A 132 -5.78 -10.39 6.26
N MET A 133 -7.11 -10.31 6.41
CA MET A 133 -7.79 -10.34 7.71
C MET A 133 -8.83 -11.45 7.66
N GLN A 134 -8.63 -12.50 8.44
CA GLN A 134 -9.49 -13.70 8.37
C GLN A 134 -9.81 -14.22 9.77
N ALA A 135 -11.05 -14.69 9.94
CA ALA A 135 -11.45 -15.38 11.16
C ALA A 135 -10.92 -16.83 11.15
N PHE A 136 -10.55 -17.35 12.32
CA PHE A 136 -10.22 -18.76 12.43
C PHE A 136 -11.49 -19.61 12.27
N PRO A 137 -11.48 -20.66 11.42
CA PRO A 137 -12.66 -21.50 11.20
C PRO A 137 -13.21 -22.13 12.50
N SER A 138 -12.32 -22.53 13.41
CA SER A 138 -12.67 -23.13 14.71
C SER A 138 -12.89 -22.11 15.84
N ALA A 139 -12.58 -20.83 15.61
CA ALA A 139 -12.73 -19.76 16.59
C ALA A 139 -13.04 -18.42 15.89
N PRO A 140 -14.28 -18.18 15.46
CA PRO A 140 -14.64 -17.00 14.67
C PRO A 140 -14.39 -15.65 15.38
N GLN A 141 -14.31 -15.66 16.70
CA GLN A 141 -13.95 -14.50 17.53
C GLN A 141 -12.45 -14.15 17.45
N CYS A 142 -11.62 -15.03 16.91
CA CYS A 142 -10.19 -14.81 16.71
C CYS A 142 -9.95 -14.42 15.26
N LEU A 143 -9.43 -13.21 15.03
CA LEU A 143 -9.01 -12.76 13.69
C LEU A 143 -7.49 -12.83 13.55
N GLU A 144 -7.02 -13.48 12.49
CA GLU A 144 -5.65 -13.38 12.01
C GLU A 144 -5.50 -12.16 11.10
N PHE A 145 -4.58 -11.28 11.47
CA PHE A 145 -4.05 -10.23 10.61
C PHE A 145 -2.70 -10.70 10.12
N LYS A 146 -2.60 -11.00 8.82
CA LYS A 146 -1.38 -11.53 8.20
C LYS A 146 -0.97 -10.66 7.05
N VAL A 147 0.31 -10.32 6.98
CA VAL A 147 0.94 -9.62 5.88
C VAL A 147 2.14 -10.42 5.38
N ILE A 148 2.24 -10.60 4.06
CA ILE A 148 3.38 -11.25 3.40
C ILE A 148 3.85 -10.33 2.28
N GLY A 149 5.17 -10.21 2.09
CA GLY A 149 5.76 -9.46 0.98
C GLY A 149 7.21 -9.85 0.76
N THR A 150 7.90 -9.09 -0.09
CA THR A 150 9.33 -9.28 -0.35
C THR A 150 10.11 -8.08 0.15
N ALA A 151 11.05 -8.30 1.05
CA ALA A 151 12.01 -7.30 1.49
C ALA A 151 12.97 -6.96 0.34
N VAL A 152 13.21 -5.67 0.14
CA VAL A 152 14.09 -5.11 -0.87
C VAL A 152 15.08 -4.16 -0.22
N ARG A 153 16.28 -4.10 -0.79
CA ARG A 153 17.40 -3.30 -0.29
C ARG A 153 17.85 -2.34 -1.38
N ALA A 154 17.93 -1.04 -1.07
CA ALA A 154 18.45 -0.06 -1.99
C ALA A 154 19.96 -0.30 -2.21
N GLN A 155 20.41 -0.21 -3.46
CA GLN A 155 21.82 -0.35 -3.82
C GLN A 155 22.61 0.96 -3.62
N GLY A 156 21.93 2.10 -3.45
CA GLY A 156 22.57 3.40 -3.23
C GLY A 156 22.92 3.70 -1.77
N ASP A 157 23.63 4.81 -1.57
CA ASP A 157 24.08 5.28 -0.24
C ASP A 157 22.96 5.86 0.61
N VAL A 158 21.87 6.30 -0.02
CA VAL A 158 20.72 6.87 0.67
C VAL A 158 19.74 5.76 1.03
N ARG A 159 19.60 5.52 2.33
CA ARG A 159 18.65 4.54 2.88
C ARG A 159 17.61 5.20 3.76
N PRO A 160 16.36 4.71 3.75
CA PRO A 160 15.34 5.21 4.65
C PRO A 160 15.66 4.84 6.10
N ARG A 161 15.31 5.72 7.04
CA ARG A 161 15.53 5.48 8.48
C ARG A 161 14.70 4.31 9.02
N GLN A 162 13.57 4.05 8.39
CA GLN A 162 12.67 2.95 8.69
C GLN A 162 12.24 2.29 7.38
N PRO A 163 12.05 0.95 7.34
CA PRO A 163 11.62 0.28 6.13
C PRO A 163 10.26 0.79 5.67
N PHE A 164 10.15 1.10 4.38
CA PHE A 164 8.84 1.37 3.80
C PHE A 164 8.03 0.09 3.66
N THR A 165 6.71 0.20 3.57
CA THR A 165 5.83 -0.93 3.24
C THR A 165 4.91 -0.56 2.08
N CYS A 166 4.81 -1.45 1.09
CA CYS A 166 4.17 -1.15 -0.19
C CYS A 166 3.38 -2.35 -0.71
N HIS A 167 2.12 -2.13 -1.08
CA HIS A 167 1.29 -3.17 -1.72
C HIS A 167 1.63 -3.41 -3.18
N LEU A 168 2.26 -2.44 -3.86
CA LEU A 168 2.56 -2.54 -5.28
C LEU A 168 3.47 -3.74 -5.55
N ASP A 169 3.17 -4.45 -6.63
CA ASP A 169 4.04 -5.48 -7.18
C ASP A 169 5.38 -4.88 -7.65
N GLY A 170 6.34 -5.75 -8.00
CA GLY A 170 7.67 -5.28 -8.40
C GLY A 170 7.66 -4.36 -9.63
N GLN A 171 6.72 -4.56 -10.57
CA GLN A 171 6.56 -3.71 -11.74
C GLN A 171 5.96 -2.33 -11.39
N GLY A 172 4.92 -2.30 -10.58
CA GLY A 172 4.29 -1.08 -10.08
C GLY A 172 5.26 -0.26 -9.23
N PHE A 173 6.02 -0.94 -8.36
CA PHE A 173 7.09 -0.31 -7.59
C PHE A 173 8.16 0.32 -8.50
N ALA A 174 8.64 -0.40 -9.51
CA ALA A 174 9.62 0.14 -10.46
C ALA A 174 9.09 1.39 -11.17
N LYS A 175 7.85 1.34 -11.68
CA LYS A 175 7.20 2.50 -12.32
C LYS A 175 7.07 3.70 -11.36
N LEU A 176 6.74 3.44 -10.09
CA LEU A 176 6.62 4.48 -9.07
C LEU A 176 7.96 5.20 -8.85
N ILE A 177 9.03 4.43 -8.65
CA ILE A 177 10.39 4.94 -8.45
C ILE A 177 10.86 5.73 -9.68
N SER A 178 10.68 5.19 -10.88
CA SER A 178 11.03 5.88 -12.14
C SER A 178 10.27 7.19 -12.34
N ALA A 179 9.04 7.31 -11.80
CA ALA A 179 8.25 8.54 -11.85
C ALA A 179 8.65 9.57 -10.77
N GLY A 180 9.68 9.30 -9.95
CA GLY A 180 10.14 10.21 -8.91
C GLY A 180 9.34 10.14 -7.60
N TRP A 181 8.67 9.02 -7.36
CA TRP A 181 7.91 8.74 -6.14
C TRP A 181 8.46 7.53 -5.39
N VAL A 182 8.51 7.59 -4.06
CA VAL A 182 8.85 6.44 -3.20
C VAL A 182 7.65 6.05 -2.34
N PRO A 183 7.42 4.76 -2.10
CA PRO A 183 6.45 4.34 -1.10
C PRO A 183 6.96 4.68 0.31
N ALA A 184 6.03 5.01 1.20
CA ALA A 184 6.31 5.30 2.60
C ALA A 184 5.71 4.23 3.52
N GLU A 185 4.40 3.99 3.46
CA GLU A 185 3.74 3.03 4.36
C GLU A 185 2.48 2.42 3.72
N LEU A 186 2.22 1.14 4.02
CA LEU A 186 0.98 0.45 3.75
C LEU A 186 -0.07 0.86 4.79
N LEU A 187 -1.10 1.54 4.31
CA LEU A 187 -2.18 2.08 5.08
C LEU A 187 -3.44 1.24 4.95
N VAL A 188 -4.24 1.22 6.02
CA VAL A 188 -5.60 0.68 5.99
C VAL A 188 -6.52 1.67 6.66
N GLY A 189 -7.46 2.22 5.90
CA GLY A 189 -8.55 3.03 6.44
C GLY A 189 -9.77 2.15 6.58
N MET A 190 -10.29 2.07 7.79
CA MET A 190 -11.52 1.36 8.05
C MET A 190 -12.53 2.27 8.74
N SER A 191 -13.79 2.11 8.39
CA SER A 191 -14.91 2.71 9.10
C SER A 191 -16.01 1.67 9.27
N ILE A 192 -16.71 1.74 10.40
CA ILE A 192 -17.95 1.01 10.66
C ILE A 192 -19.03 2.04 10.95
N GLY A 193 -20.11 1.98 10.18
CA GLY A 193 -21.24 2.89 10.24
C GLY A 193 -22.52 2.14 10.56
N VAL A 194 -23.38 2.76 11.36
CA VAL A 194 -24.71 2.22 11.70
C VAL A 194 -25.75 3.27 11.38
N ARG A 195 -26.87 2.84 10.80
CA ARG A 195 -28.04 3.68 10.63
C ARG A 195 -29.31 2.89 10.94
N HIS A 196 -30.20 3.49 11.72
CA HIS A 196 -31.51 2.93 12.01
C HIS A 196 -32.46 3.03 10.81
N ASN A 197 -33.35 2.06 10.65
CA ASN A 197 -34.45 2.15 9.68
C ASN A 197 -35.59 3.01 10.26
N ASP A 198 -35.45 4.33 10.15
CA ASP A 198 -36.49 5.28 10.55
C ASP A 198 -37.78 5.17 9.71
N TYR A 199 -38.79 5.94 10.12
CA TYR A 199 -40.10 5.98 9.46
C TYR A 199 -40.01 6.28 7.95
N ARG A 200 -39.15 7.21 7.54
CA ARG A 200 -38.98 7.58 6.13
C ARG A 200 -38.39 6.43 5.32
N THR A 201 -37.37 5.76 5.88
CA THR A 201 -36.74 4.57 5.29
C THR A 201 -37.79 3.47 5.13
N GLN A 202 -38.57 3.20 6.18
CA GLN A 202 -39.66 2.22 6.12
C GLN A 202 -40.70 2.58 5.05
N SER A 203 -41.14 3.84 4.99
CA SER A 203 -42.07 4.31 3.94
C SER A 203 -41.51 4.15 2.53
N GLN A 204 -40.21 4.32 2.32
CA GLN A 204 -39.56 4.10 1.03
C GLN A 204 -39.54 2.61 0.66
N LEU A 205 -39.36 1.72 1.63
CA LEU A 205 -39.35 0.26 1.42
C LEU A 205 -40.73 -0.32 1.06
N TYR A 206 -41.81 0.30 1.53
CA TYR A 206 -43.18 -0.09 1.15
C TYR A 206 -43.65 0.50 -0.20
N SER A 207 -42.77 1.20 -0.92
CA SER A 207 -43.09 1.76 -2.24
C SER A 207 -43.30 0.65 -3.27
N TRP A 208 -44.36 0.78 -4.08
CA TRP A 208 -44.60 -0.06 -5.27
C TRP A 208 -43.87 0.47 -6.52
N GLN A 209 -43.14 1.57 -6.40
CA GLN A 209 -42.32 2.16 -7.45
C GLN A 209 -40.85 1.97 -7.15
N ASN A 210 -40.03 1.83 -8.20
CA ASN A 210 -38.57 1.84 -8.08
C ASN A 210 -38.11 3.23 -7.58
N ASN A 211 -37.64 3.28 -6.35
CA ASN A 211 -37.15 4.50 -5.71
C ASN A 211 -35.83 4.25 -4.98
N GLU A 212 -35.08 5.31 -4.76
CA GLU A 212 -33.87 5.25 -3.93
C GLU A 212 -34.26 5.15 -2.44
N VAL A 213 -33.66 4.20 -1.73
CA VAL A 213 -33.70 4.15 -0.25
C VAL A 213 -32.62 5.08 0.28
N THR A 214 -32.94 6.37 0.34
CA THR A 214 -31.98 7.45 0.60
C THR A 214 -31.20 7.26 1.90
N GLY A 215 -31.84 6.69 2.93
CA GLY A 215 -31.18 6.39 4.20
C GLY A 215 -30.00 5.44 4.05
N TRP A 216 -30.17 4.37 3.26
CA TRP A 216 -29.13 3.38 3.01
C TRP A 216 -28.06 3.93 2.07
N SER A 217 -28.43 4.64 0.99
CA SER A 217 -27.47 5.32 0.12
C SER A 217 -26.56 6.26 0.91
N ASN A 218 -27.14 7.08 1.79
CA ASN A 218 -26.39 8.00 2.63
C ASN A 218 -25.43 7.28 3.58
N LEU A 219 -25.84 6.15 4.18
CA LEU A 219 -24.95 5.31 4.99
C LEU A 219 -23.72 4.86 4.18
N ILE A 220 -23.92 4.37 2.95
CA ILE A 220 -22.82 3.91 2.09
C ILE A 220 -21.90 5.05 1.66
N HIS A 221 -22.45 6.23 1.33
CA HIS A 221 -21.63 7.40 1.01
C HIS A 221 -20.81 7.87 2.21
N ALA A 222 -21.43 7.95 3.38
CA ALA A 222 -20.82 8.44 4.60
C ALA A 222 -19.69 7.51 5.08
N ILE A 223 -19.91 6.19 5.10
CA ILE A 223 -18.90 5.24 5.55
C ILE A 223 -17.68 5.19 4.62
N ARG A 224 -17.89 5.26 3.31
CA ARG A 224 -16.80 5.34 2.33
C ARG A 224 -16.00 6.64 2.48
N ALA A 225 -16.68 7.75 2.76
CA ALA A 225 -16.03 9.03 3.01
C ALA A 225 -15.18 9.00 4.29
N ASP A 226 -15.72 8.42 5.37
CA ASP A 226 -14.99 8.28 6.63
C ASP A 226 -13.77 7.34 6.48
N ALA A 227 -13.92 6.17 5.83
CA ALA A 227 -12.79 5.27 5.58
C ALA A 227 -11.65 5.95 4.79
N ARG A 228 -11.97 6.75 3.76
CA ARG A 228 -10.97 7.58 3.05
C ARG A 228 -10.35 8.64 3.95
N GLN A 229 -11.13 9.25 4.85
CA GLN A 229 -10.61 10.21 5.82
C GLN A 229 -9.63 9.55 6.79
N GLN A 230 -9.89 8.31 7.22
CA GLN A 230 -8.95 7.54 8.05
C GLN A 230 -7.62 7.27 7.31
N LEU A 231 -7.66 6.93 6.02
CA LEU A 231 -6.44 6.81 5.20
C LEU A 231 -5.67 8.13 5.15
N ARG A 232 -6.35 9.24 4.87
CA ARG A 232 -5.72 10.57 4.80
C ARG A 232 -5.06 10.97 6.12
N LYS A 233 -5.73 10.73 7.25
CA LYS A 233 -5.19 10.98 8.60
C LYS A 233 -3.93 10.16 8.89
N GLN A 234 -3.83 8.95 8.34
CA GLN A 234 -2.63 8.12 8.48
C GLN A 234 -1.51 8.62 7.56
N ALA A 235 -1.80 8.86 6.27
CA ALA A 235 -0.83 9.34 5.29
C ALA A 235 -0.16 10.65 5.72
N SER A 236 -0.92 11.59 6.30
CA SER A 236 -0.40 12.89 6.73
C SER A 236 0.59 12.79 7.91
N ARG A 237 0.55 11.72 8.72
CA ARG A 237 1.47 11.56 9.86
C ARG A 237 2.91 11.30 9.43
N LEU A 238 3.09 10.66 8.27
CA LEU A 238 4.40 10.32 7.72
C LEU A 238 4.86 11.28 6.62
N GLY A 239 4.13 12.37 6.39
CA GLY A 239 4.45 13.35 5.34
C GLY A 239 4.25 12.82 3.93
N GLY A 240 3.30 11.90 3.73
CA GLY A 240 2.94 11.42 2.39
C GLY A 240 2.23 12.51 1.59
N ASP A 241 2.62 12.67 0.34
CA ASP A 241 2.04 13.61 -0.62
C ASP A 241 0.76 13.05 -1.28
N GLY A 242 0.63 11.72 -1.31
CA GLY A 242 -0.50 11.03 -1.94
C GLY A 242 -0.65 9.58 -1.47
N VAL A 243 -1.74 8.94 -1.89
CA VAL A 243 -2.00 7.52 -1.60
C VAL A 243 -2.39 6.82 -2.89
N ILE A 244 -1.71 5.71 -3.21
CA ILE A 244 -2.12 4.79 -4.28
C ILE A 244 -2.99 3.70 -3.66
N MET A 245 -4.19 3.51 -4.21
CA MET A 245 -5.17 2.55 -3.69
C MET A 245 -4.89 1.15 -4.22
N ALA A 246 -4.92 0.16 -3.33
CA ALA A 246 -4.79 -1.25 -3.65
C ALA A 246 -6.18 -1.88 -3.88
N ALA A 247 -7.03 -1.74 -2.87
CA ALA A 247 -8.34 -2.37 -2.82
C ALA A 247 -9.28 -1.59 -1.89
N GLY A 248 -10.57 -1.76 -2.11
CA GLY A 248 -11.63 -1.33 -1.20
C GLY A 248 -12.70 -2.40 -1.12
N ASP A 249 -13.10 -2.75 0.09
CA ASP A 249 -14.19 -3.69 0.38
C ASP A 249 -15.30 -2.97 1.14
N LEU A 250 -16.54 -3.38 0.89
CA LEU A 250 -17.73 -2.86 1.54
C LEU A 250 -18.64 -4.02 1.88
N ARG A 251 -18.91 -4.19 3.18
CA ARG A 251 -19.86 -5.17 3.68
C ARG A 251 -21.03 -4.45 4.32
N VAL A 252 -22.23 -4.94 4.05
CA VAL A 252 -23.48 -4.38 4.58
C VAL A 252 -24.31 -5.54 5.08
N TRP A 253 -24.86 -5.40 6.28
CA TRP A 253 -25.76 -6.39 6.86
C TRP A 253 -26.75 -5.69 7.80
N GLU A 254 -27.76 -6.43 8.23
CA GLU A 254 -28.82 -5.92 9.09
C GLU A 254 -28.75 -6.58 10.46
N GLU A 255 -28.87 -5.78 11.52
CA GLU A 255 -28.86 -6.20 12.92
C GLU A 255 -30.15 -5.73 13.61
N SER A 256 -30.52 -6.39 14.71
CA SER A 256 -31.60 -5.88 15.57
C SER A 256 -31.15 -4.60 16.26
N CYS A 257 -32.04 -3.60 16.32
CA CYS A 257 -31.70 -2.33 16.96
C CYS A 257 -31.62 -2.50 18.48
N ILE A 258 -30.42 -2.29 19.04
CA ILE A 258 -30.16 -2.38 20.49
C ILE A 258 -31.09 -1.43 21.27
N ARG A 259 -31.29 -0.21 20.76
CA ARG A 259 -32.11 0.80 21.44
C ARG A 259 -33.59 0.50 21.38
N ALA A 260 -34.06 -0.05 20.25
CA ALA A 260 -35.47 -0.40 20.08
C ALA A 260 -35.87 -1.65 20.90
N SER A 261 -34.93 -2.58 21.09
CA SER A 261 -35.12 -3.78 21.92
C SER A 261 -35.52 -3.43 23.36
N ASN A 262 -35.00 -2.33 23.91
CA ASN A 262 -35.39 -1.83 25.24
C ASN A 262 -36.88 -1.48 25.35
N ASN A 263 -37.55 -1.24 24.23
CA ASN A 263 -38.98 -0.92 24.13
C ASN A 263 -39.80 -2.09 23.55
N ASN A 264 -39.27 -3.33 23.58
CA ASN A 264 -39.90 -4.52 22.98
C ASN A 264 -40.29 -4.33 21.50
N SER A 265 -39.48 -3.58 20.74
CA SER A 265 -39.72 -3.30 19.33
C SER A 265 -38.73 -4.07 18.45
N GLU A 266 -39.22 -4.70 17.38
CA GLU A 266 -38.43 -5.51 16.43
C GLU A 266 -37.77 -4.67 15.32
N GLN A 267 -37.53 -3.38 15.57
CA GLN A 267 -36.90 -2.51 14.58
C GLN A 267 -35.44 -2.93 14.32
N ARG A 268 -35.00 -2.69 13.09
CA ARG A 268 -33.68 -3.13 12.61
C ARG A 268 -32.80 -1.96 12.19
N ASP A 269 -31.50 -2.16 12.34
CA ASP A 269 -30.43 -1.23 11.98
C ASP A 269 -29.61 -1.81 10.82
N HIS A 270 -29.23 -0.96 9.89
CA HIS A 270 -28.26 -1.29 8.85
C HIS A 270 -26.86 -0.96 9.35
N VAL A 271 -26.00 -1.96 9.35
CA VAL A 271 -24.57 -1.83 9.66
C VAL A 271 -23.79 -1.98 8.36
N ALA A 272 -22.85 -1.07 8.16
CA ALA A 272 -21.90 -1.16 7.08
C ALA A 272 -20.48 -1.15 7.65
N GLU A 273 -19.58 -1.85 6.97
CA GLU A 273 -18.14 -1.85 7.19
C GLU A 273 -17.47 -1.51 5.86
N ALA A 274 -16.63 -0.49 5.85
CA ALA A 274 -15.81 -0.15 4.69
C ALA A 274 -14.33 -0.25 5.07
N THR A 275 -13.59 -1.07 4.33
CA THR A 275 -12.16 -1.26 4.49
C THR A 275 -11.46 -0.84 3.20
N MET A 276 -10.43 -0.01 3.30
CA MET A 276 -9.65 0.48 2.17
C MET A 276 -8.17 0.30 2.45
N ILE A 277 -7.44 -0.28 1.48
CA ILE A 277 -6.00 -0.52 1.56
C ILE A 277 -5.32 0.34 0.51
N GLY A 278 -4.21 0.97 0.87
CA GLY A 278 -3.39 1.74 -0.06
C GLY A 278 -2.00 2.01 0.48
N THR A 279 -1.10 2.48 -0.37
CA THR A 279 0.25 2.88 0.04
C THR A 279 0.41 4.38 -0.06
N SER A 280 0.85 4.99 1.04
CA SER A 280 1.27 6.39 1.05
C SER A 280 2.54 6.55 0.22
N ILE A 281 2.61 7.58 -0.60
CA ILE A 281 3.76 7.89 -1.45
C ILE A 281 4.28 9.29 -1.14
N ALA A 282 5.59 9.46 -1.28
CA ALA A 282 6.26 10.75 -1.14
C ALA A 282 7.12 11.01 -2.37
N ARG A 283 7.16 12.27 -2.80
CA ARG A 283 8.02 12.69 -3.91
C ARG A 283 9.45 12.72 -3.41
N PHE A 284 10.36 12.14 -4.18
CA PHE A 284 11.79 12.27 -3.91
C PHE A 284 12.47 12.98 -5.08
N ARG A 285 13.52 13.75 -4.76
CA ARG A 285 14.36 14.38 -5.77
C ARG A 285 15.56 13.49 -6.00
N THR A 286 15.67 12.92 -7.19
CA THR A 286 16.95 12.41 -7.66
C THR A 286 17.78 13.61 -8.14
N LYS A 287 19.01 13.75 -7.62
CA LYS A 287 20.01 14.50 -8.39
C LYS A 287 20.33 13.60 -9.58
N ALA A 288 19.88 13.95 -10.77
CA ALA A 288 20.28 13.24 -11.98
C ALA A 288 21.81 13.26 -12.02
N ALA A 289 22.44 12.07 -11.95
CA ALA A 289 23.86 11.99 -12.22
C ALA A 289 24.06 12.51 -13.64
N ALA A 290 24.98 13.45 -13.83
CA ALA A 290 25.31 13.95 -15.16
C ALA A 290 25.60 12.74 -16.07
N PRO A 291 24.98 12.65 -17.27
CA PRO A 291 25.20 11.52 -18.15
C PRO A 291 26.70 11.39 -18.38
N ARG A 292 27.29 10.28 -17.95
CA ARG A 292 28.68 9.96 -18.29
C ARG A 292 28.68 9.60 -19.77
N THR A 293 29.32 10.43 -20.58
CA THR A 293 29.66 10.09 -21.95
C THR A 293 30.44 8.79 -21.91
N LEU A 294 29.83 7.70 -22.36
CA LEU A 294 30.57 6.47 -22.61
C LEU A 294 31.55 6.76 -23.74
N SER A 295 32.83 6.48 -23.50
CA SER A 295 33.82 6.49 -24.58
C SER A 295 33.42 5.41 -25.58
N VAL A 296 32.80 5.82 -26.68
CA VAL A 296 32.50 4.92 -27.79
C VAL A 296 33.84 4.56 -28.43
N MET A 297 34.32 3.34 -28.22
CA MET A 297 35.43 2.81 -29.00
C MET A 297 34.91 2.59 -30.43
N PRO A 298 35.38 3.34 -31.45
CA PRO A 298 34.92 3.14 -32.80
C PRO A 298 35.43 1.79 -33.32
N LEU A 299 34.51 0.84 -33.52
CA LEU A 299 34.82 -0.45 -34.14
C LEU A 299 35.01 -0.26 -35.65
N GLY A 300 36.18 0.25 -36.05
CA GLY A 300 36.57 0.32 -37.46
C GLY A 300 37.79 1.20 -37.72
N LYS A 301 38.43 0.97 -38.87
CA LYS A 301 39.56 1.75 -39.40
C LYS A 301 39.14 3.16 -39.87
N ARG A 302 38.34 3.88 -39.08
CA ARG A 302 37.80 5.19 -39.44
C ARG A 302 38.92 6.21 -39.65
N GLY A 303 39.94 6.20 -38.78
CA GLY A 303 41.13 7.04 -38.93
C GLY A 303 41.88 6.76 -40.25
N ASP A 304 42.06 5.49 -40.61
CA ASP A 304 42.75 5.14 -41.87
C ASP A 304 41.93 5.56 -43.10
N ARG A 305 40.61 5.40 -43.07
CA ARG A 305 39.70 5.84 -44.14
C ARG A 305 39.73 7.37 -44.32
N LEU A 306 39.76 8.12 -43.23
CA LEU A 306 39.86 9.58 -43.27
C LEU A 306 41.21 10.03 -43.84
N ARG A 307 42.32 9.40 -43.43
CA ARG A 307 43.67 9.66 -44.00
C ARG A 307 43.73 9.33 -45.50
N GLN A 308 43.11 8.24 -45.93
CA GLN A 308 43.04 7.89 -47.36
C GLN A 308 42.25 8.92 -48.17
N ARG A 309 41.09 9.39 -47.67
CA ARG A 309 40.31 10.44 -48.35
C ARG A 309 41.04 11.78 -48.38
N LEU A 310 41.72 12.15 -47.29
CA LEU A 310 42.51 13.37 -47.23
C LEU A 310 43.67 13.35 -48.24
N ASN A 311 44.37 12.22 -48.37
CA ASN A 311 45.41 12.02 -49.38
C ASN A 311 44.87 12.03 -50.82
N ALA A 312 43.66 11.51 -51.05
CA ALA A 312 43.02 11.55 -52.37
C ALA A 312 42.62 12.98 -52.78
N ILE A 313 42.19 13.81 -51.83
CA ILE A 313 41.88 15.22 -52.09
C ILE A 313 43.17 16.03 -52.29
N ALA A 314 44.20 15.78 -51.48
CA ALA A 314 45.50 16.46 -51.60
C ALA A 314 46.23 16.15 -52.92
N SER A 315 46.04 14.94 -53.47
CA SER A 315 46.67 14.54 -54.73
C SER A 315 45.86 14.93 -55.97
N SER A 316 44.63 15.44 -55.79
CA SER A 316 43.79 15.93 -56.89
C SER A 316 44.13 17.38 -57.26
N PRO A 317 44.38 17.71 -58.54
CA PRO A 317 44.56 19.09 -59.01
C PRO A 317 43.34 19.99 -58.79
N TYR A 318 42.16 19.38 -58.54
CA TYR A 318 40.89 20.06 -58.29
C TYR A 318 40.35 19.78 -56.88
N GLY A 319 41.22 19.41 -55.94
CA GLY A 319 40.81 19.09 -54.58
C GLY A 319 40.08 20.26 -53.90
N ASP A 320 38.89 19.99 -53.36
CA ASP A 320 38.12 20.97 -52.61
C ASP A 320 38.84 21.31 -51.29
N ARG A 321 39.23 22.57 -51.15
CA ARG A 321 39.95 23.09 -49.98
C ARG A 321 39.10 23.07 -48.71
N ASP A 322 37.78 23.20 -48.83
CA ASP A 322 36.90 23.20 -47.68
C ASP A 322 36.60 21.76 -47.20
N GLU A 323 36.46 20.81 -48.13
CA GLU A 323 36.41 19.38 -47.78
C GLU A 323 37.73 18.92 -47.12
N TYR A 324 38.88 19.39 -47.63
CA TYR A 324 40.19 19.09 -47.03
C TYR A 324 40.30 19.58 -45.58
N ARG A 325 39.91 20.84 -45.31
CA ARG A 325 39.92 21.38 -43.94
C ARG A 325 38.99 20.62 -43.00
N ARG A 326 37.78 20.31 -43.46
CA ARG A 326 36.79 19.56 -42.67
C ARG A 326 37.32 18.18 -42.26
N LEU A 327 37.93 17.44 -43.19
CA LEU A 327 38.49 16.12 -42.93
C LEU A 327 39.72 16.19 -42.01
N LEU A 328 40.51 17.25 -42.09
CA LEU A 328 41.65 17.48 -41.21
C LEU A 328 41.20 17.75 -39.77
N THR A 329 40.15 18.55 -39.57
CA THR A 329 39.53 18.78 -38.25
C THR A 329 38.91 17.50 -37.69
N GLU A 330 38.18 16.74 -38.50
CA GLU A 330 37.58 15.46 -38.05
C GLU A 330 38.65 14.42 -37.66
N LEU A 331 39.83 14.45 -38.31
CA LEU A 331 40.96 13.61 -37.93
C LEU A 331 41.64 14.08 -36.63
N GLN A 332 41.70 15.40 -36.39
CA GLN A 332 42.20 15.97 -35.13
C GLN A 332 41.26 15.69 -33.96
N ASP A 333 39.94 15.75 -34.17
CA ASP A 333 38.94 15.42 -33.16
C ASP A 333 38.96 13.93 -32.78
N LEU A 334 39.41 13.06 -33.68
CA LEU A 334 39.72 11.65 -33.39
C LEU A 334 41.07 11.47 -32.67
N GLY A 335 41.93 12.49 -32.67
CA GLY A 335 43.34 12.45 -32.32
C GLY A 335 43.67 12.73 -30.85
N ASP A 336 42.95 12.11 -29.93
CA ASP A 336 43.34 11.97 -28.51
C ASP A 336 42.91 10.59 -27.94
N GLN A 337 42.69 9.61 -28.81
CA GLN A 337 42.26 8.24 -28.46
C GLN A 337 43.14 7.16 -29.10
N GLY A 338 44.46 7.37 -29.06
CA GLY A 338 45.49 6.36 -29.38
C GLY A 338 46.20 5.92 -28.12
#